data_AF-A0A7X1TLI3-F1
#
_entry.id   AF-A0A7X1TLI3-F1
#
_cell.length_a   1.000
_cell.length_b   1.000
_cell.length_c   1.000
_cell.angle_alpha   90.00
_cell.angle_beta   90.00
_cell.angle_gamma   90.00
#
_symmetry.space_group_name_H-M   'P 1'
#
loop_
_entity.id
_entity.type
_entity.pdbx_description
1 polymer ?
#
loop_
_entity_poly.entity_id
_entity_poly.type
_entity_poly.pdbx_seq_one_letter_code
_entity_poly.pdbx_strand_id
1 'polypeptide(L)'
;MSTTLSHLSRSTALAPGMFAALLMVGTSAESACPDYVSLPSGTVFNLAALIADAGSPEGALRKARRALAQVGAYGGCPQSQELAVCEETLAVARKAIVALEACVSSDSASGKVRENERAASK
;
A
#
# COMPACT_ATOMS: atom_id res chain seq x y z
N MET A 1 54.75 -32.32 35.90
CA MET A 1 53.35 -32.67 36.18
C MET A 1 52.59 -32.63 34.87
N SER A 2 52.05 -33.77 34.45
CA SER A 2 51.05 -33.93 33.37
C SER A 2 49.89 -32.96 33.57
N THR A 3 49.17 -32.46 32.55
CA THR A 3 48.26 -33.25 31.70
C THR A 3 47.84 -32.50 30.42
N THR A 4 48.04 -33.17 29.28
CA THR A 4 47.08 -33.42 28.19
C THR A 4 45.97 -32.41 27.86
N LEU A 5 45.90 -32.00 26.59
CA LEU A 5 44.63 -31.90 25.87
C LEU A 5 44.84 -32.17 24.37
N SER A 6 44.58 -33.43 24.01
CA SER A 6 44.40 -33.90 22.64
C SER A 6 42.93 -33.70 22.23
N HIS A 7 42.71 -33.57 20.93
CA HIS A 7 41.44 -33.53 20.19
C HIS A 7 40.78 -32.16 20.01
N LEU A 8 40.89 -31.63 18.79
CA LEU A 8 39.78 -31.54 17.83
C LEU A 8 40.43 -31.20 16.49
N SER A 9 40.51 -32.15 15.57
CA SER A 9 39.48 -32.46 14.58
C SER A 9 39.95 -31.97 13.22
N ARG A 10 40.20 -32.96 12.39
CA ARG A 10 40.61 -32.91 11.00
C ARG A 10 39.43 -32.42 10.15
N SER A 11 39.75 -31.83 9.00
CA SER A 11 38.84 -31.51 7.86
C SER A 11 38.08 -30.20 8.08
N THR A 12 38.11 -29.22 7.17
CA THR A 12 37.66 -29.35 5.77
C THR A 12 38.31 -28.26 4.91
N ALA A 13 38.90 -28.66 3.78
CA ALA A 13 39.21 -27.76 2.67
C ALA A 13 37.97 -27.58 1.76
N LEU A 14 37.97 -26.51 0.94
CA LEU A 14 36.98 -26.10 -0.10
C LEU A 14 35.87 -25.17 0.43
N ALA A 15 35.55 -24.00 -0.13
CA ALA A 15 35.89 -23.36 -1.40
C ALA A 15 35.76 -21.82 -1.28
N PRO A 16 36.46 -21.02 -2.10
CA PRO A 16 36.27 -19.58 -2.16
C PRO A 16 35.06 -19.24 -3.04
N GLY A 17 34.24 -18.29 -2.57
CA GLY A 17 33.53 -17.34 -3.42
C GLY A 17 32.33 -17.84 -4.22
N MET A 18 31.13 -17.58 -3.70
CA MET A 18 30.08 -16.89 -4.45
C MET A 18 28.93 -16.57 -3.50
N PHE A 19 29.05 -15.47 -2.74
CA PHE A 19 27.86 -14.80 -2.24
C PHE A 19 27.24 -14.08 -3.45
N ALA A 20 26.38 -14.79 -4.19
CA ALA A 20 25.48 -14.17 -5.14
C ALA A 20 24.51 -13.29 -4.34
N ALA A 21 24.89 -12.03 -4.13
CA ALA A 21 23.99 -11.01 -3.62
C ALA A 21 22.86 -10.87 -4.64
N LEU A 22 21.72 -11.51 -4.36
CA LEU A 22 20.48 -11.23 -5.07
C LEU A 22 20.13 -9.78 -4.78
N LEU A 23 20.54 -8.89 -5.68
CA LEU A 23 19.98 -7.55 -5.80
C LEU A 23 18.50 -7.75 -6.15
N MET A 24 17.65 -7.74 -5.13
CA MET A 24 16.23 -7.50 -5.33
C MET A 24 16.12 -6.09 -5.89
N VAL A 25 16.13 -5.99 -7.23
CA VAL A 25 15.62 -4.82 -7.94
C VAL A 25 14.14 -4.77 -7.58
N GLY A 26 13.82 -4.07 -6.49
CA GLY A 26 12.48 -3.60 -6.24
C GLY A 26 12.18 -2.65 -7.39
N THR A 27 11.46 -3.13 -8.40
CA THR A 27 10.75 -2.22 -9.30
C THR A 27 9.74 -1.53 -8.40
N SER A 28 10.05 -0.33 -7.91
CA SER A 28 9.04 0.55 -7.37
C SER A 28 8.09 0.80 -8.51
N ALA A 29 6.98 0.07 -8.54
CA ALA A 29 5.85 0.45 -9.36
C ALA A 29 5.51 1.86 -8.87
N GLU A 30 5.79 2.87 -9.70
CA GLU A 30 5.29 4.22 -9.52
C GLU A 30 3.83 4.05 -9.09
N SER A 31 3.51 4.42 -7.85
CA SER A 31 2.22 4.05 -7.28
C SER A 31 1.14 4.65 -8.17
N ALA A 32 0.27 3.81 -8.74
CA ALA A 32 -0.83 4.26 -9.60
C ALA A 32 -1.85 5.16 -8.85
N CYS A 33 -1.63 5.40 -7.56
CA CYS A 33 -2.43 6.29 -6.74
C CYS A 33 -1.92 7.72 -6.78
N PRO A 34 -2.83 8.70 -6.92
CA PRO A 34 -2.45 10.09 -6.73
C PRO A 34 -2.09 10.35 -5.26
N ASP A 35 -1.15 11.26 -5.01
CA ASP A 35 -0.78 11.68 -3.65
C ASP A 35 -1.88 12.46 -2.94
N TYR A 36 -2.72 13.16 -3.72
CA TYR A 36 -3.77 14.01 -3.21
C TYR A 36 -4.97 14.09 -4.15
N VAL A 37 -6.10 14.57 -3.61
CA VAL A 37 -7.28 14.95 -4.39
C VAL A 37 -7.64 16.40 -4.12
N SER A 38 -7.93 17.17 -5.17
CA SER A 38 -8.37 18.55 -5.06
C SER A 38 -9.89 18.64 -5.01
N LEU A 39 -10.42 19.49 -4.15
CA LEU A 39 -11.84 19.74 -3.98
C LEU A 39 -12.29 21.00 -4.72
N PRO A 40 -13.60 21.13 -5.04
CA PRO A 40 -14.13 22.34 -5.69
C PRO A 40 -13.92 23.61 -4.87
N SER A 41 -13.81 23.49 -3.54
CA SER A 41 -13.47 24.58 -2.63
C SER A 41 -12.03 25.11 -2.78
N GLY A 42 -11.18 24.40 -3.54
CA GLY A 42 -9.74 24.67 -3.62
C GLY A 42 -8.91 23.99 -2.54
N THR A 43 -9.54 23.27 -1.61
CA THR A 43 -8.83 22.47 -0.60
C THR A 43 -8.23 21.21 -1.22
N VAL A 44 -7.18 20.69 -0.58
CA VAL A 44 -6.46 19.50 -1.01
C VAL A 44 -6.48 18.48 0.12
N PHE A 45 -6.86 17.24 -0.20
CA PHE A 45 -6.82 16.13 0.73
C PHE A 45 -5.66 15.20 0.40
N ASN A 46 -4.82 14.91 1.39
CA ASN A 46 -3.66 14.04 1.26
C ASN A 46 -4.09 12.56 1.24
N LEU A 47 -4.14 11.99 0.04
CA LEU A 47 -4.58 10.62 -0.18
C LEU A 47 -3.47 9.62 0.18
N ALA A 48 -2.21 9.96 -0.09
CA ALA A 48 -1.06 9.12 0.27
C ALA A 48 -0.98 8.85 1.78
N ALA A 49 -1.25 9.88 2.61
CA ALA A 49 -1.30 9.73 4.06
C ALA A 49 -2.43 8.78 4.51
N LEU A 50 -3.61 8.85 3.87
CA LEU A 50 -4.71 7.93 4.15
C LEU A 50 -4.35 6.49 3.77
N ILE A 51 -3.70 6.29 2.62
CA ILE A 51 -3.23 4.98 2.17
C ILE A 51 -2.19 4.43 3.14
N ALA A 52 -1.23 5.25 3.56
CA ALA A 52 -0.20 4.87 4.53
C ALA A 52 -0.81 4.45 5.89
N ASP A 53 -1.78 5.21 6.42
CA ASP A 53 -2.51 4.85 7.65
C ASP A 53 -3.34 3.56 7.49
N ALA A 54 -3.85 3.29 6.30
CA ALA A 54 -4.60 2.08 6.01
C ALA A 54 -3.75 0.86 5.66
N GLY A 55 -2.45 1.07 5.38
CA GLY A 55 -1.50 0.05 4.95
C GLY A 55 -1.63 -0.39 3.48
N SER A 56 -2.74 -0.09 2.80
CA SER A 56 -2.92 -0.34 1.36
C SER A 56 -4.05 0.50 0.74
N PRO A 57 -4.09 0.66 -0.60
CA PRO A 57 -5.20 1.32 -1.30
C PRO A 57 -6.56 0.66 -1.04
N GLU A 58 -6.62 -0.67 -1.00
CA GLU A 58 -7.84 -1.42 -0.68
C GLU A 58 -8.28 -1.19 0.77
N GLY A 59 -7.30 -1.13 1.69
CA GLY A 59 -7.54 -0.78 3.09
C GLY A 59 -8.17 0.60 3.23
N ALA A 60 -7.59 1.59 2.54
CA ALA A 60 -8.09 2.96 2.52
C ALA A 60 -9.49 3.03 1.90
N LEU A 61 -9.73 2.32 0.79
CA LEU A 61 -11.03 2.26 0.13
C LEU A 61 -12.11 1.70 1.06
N ARG A 62 -11.81 0.60 1.77
CA ARG A 62 -12.73 0.03 2.76
C ARG A 62 -13.00 0.99 3.92
N LYS A 63 -11.97 1.67 4.45
CA LYS A 63 -12.12 2.67 5.53
C LYS A 63 -13.03 3.83 5.07
N ALA A 64 -12.77 4.41 3.90
CA ALA A 64 -13.53 5.54 3.36
C ALA A 64 -15.00 5.18 3.11
N ARG A 65 -15.28 4.02 2.50
CA ARG A 65 -16.66 3.54 2.30
C ARG A 65 -17.39 3.30 3.62
N ARG A 66 -16.72 2.71 4.62
CA ARG A 66 -17.29 2.50 5.96
C ARG A 66 -17.63 3.81 6.65
N ALA A 67 -16.75 4.81 6.56
CA ALA A 67 -16.99 6.13 7.13
C ALA A 67 -18.23 6.80 6.52
N LEU A 68 -18.35 6.79 5.18
CA LEU A 68 -19.55 7.33 4.51
C LEU A 68 -20.83 6.57 4.89
N ALA A 69 -20.77 5.24 4.94
CA ALA A 69 -21.91 4.42 5.31
C ALA A 69 -22.37 4.71 6.75
N GLN A 70 -21.43 4.90 7.68
CA GLN A 70 -21.75 5.30 9.06
C GLN A 70 -22.44 6.65 9.10
N VAL A 71 -21.91 7.68 8.42
CA VAL A 71 -22.55 9.00 8.38
C VAL A 71 -23.97 8.91 7.82
N GLY A 72 -24.17 8.14 6.74
CA GLY A 72 -25.51 7.90 6.20
C GLY A 72 -26.45 7.19 7.20
N ALA A 73 -25.94 6.20 7.94
CA ALA A 73 -26.71 5.49 8.96
C ALA A 73 -27.10 6.38 10.15
N TYR A 74 -26.33 7.43 10.44
CA TYR A 74 -26.62 8.43 11.46
C TYR A 74 -27.47 9.62 10.95
N GLY A 75 -28.02 9.54 9.74
CA GLY A 75 -28.92 10.56 9.19
C GLY A 75 -28.23 11.64 8.35
N GLY A 76 -26.95 11.46 8.00
CA GLY A 76 -26.21 12.38 7.15
C GLY A 76 -25.64 13.58 7.91
N CYS A 77 -25.52 14.71 7.21
CA CYS A 77 -25.02 15.94 7.81
C CYS A 77 -26.09 16.67 8.64
N PRO A 78 -25.72 17.23 9.80
CA PRO A 78 -26.65 17.97 10.64
C PRO A 78 -27.07 19.29 9.96
N GLN A 79 -28.32 19.72 10.14
CA GLN A 79 -28.83 21.01 9.65
C GLN A 79 -28.34 22.23 10.47
N SER A 80 -27.31 22.07 11.29
CA SER A 80 -26.75 23.11 12.15
C SER A 80 -25.76 24.00 11.40
N GLN A 81 -25.08 24.89 12.14
CA GLN A 81 -24.00 25.74 11.60
C GLN A 81 -22.84 24.95 10.95
N GLU A 82 -22.73 23.64 11.20
CA GLU A 82 -21.66 22.80 10.67
C GLU A 82 -22.02 22.07 9.37
N LEU A 83 -23.22 22.31 8.80
CA LEU A 83 -23.68 21.64 7.57
C LEU A 83 -22.65 21.75 6.45
N ALA A 84 -22.10 22.94 6.21
CA ALA A 84 -21.13 23.17 5.13
C ALA A 84 -19.82 22.38 5.34
N VAL A 85 -19.34 22.29 6.59
CA VAL A 85 -18.11 21.56 6.93
C VAL A 85 -18.32 20.05 6.77
N CYS A 86 -19.48 19.56 7.20
CA CYS A 86 -19.84 18.17 7.04
C CYS A 86 -19.97 17.80 5.55
N GLU A 87 -20.71 18.58 4.76
CA GLU A 87 -20.90 18.33 3.32
C GLU A 87 -19.56 18.36 2.58
N GLU A 88 -18.67 19.31 2.92
CA GLU A 88 -17.32 19.34 2.35
C GLU A 88 -16.53 18.08 2.71
N THR A 89 -16.60 17.61 3.96
CA THR A 89 -15.94 16.37 4.39
C THR A 89 -16.50 15.14 3.66
N LEU A 90 -17.81 15.10 3.40
CA LEU A 90 -18.41 14.03 2.59
C LEU A 90 -17.96 14.12 1.12
N ALA A 91 -17.82 15.32 0.58
CA ALA A 91 -17.28 15.53 -0.76
C ALA A 91 -15.81 15.05 -0.86
N VAL A 92 -14.98 15.31 0.17
CA VAL A 92 -13.61 14.78 0.28
C VAL A 92 -13.66 13.25 0.20
N ALA A 93 -14.45 12.61 1.06
CA ALA A 93 -14.51 11.16 1.16
C ALA A 93 -14.98 10.50 -0.15
N ARG A 94 -15.97 11.09 -0.83
CA ARG A 94 -16.44 10.60 -2.13
C ARG A 94 -15.36 10.71 -3.21
N LYS A 95 -14.65 11.83 -3.30
CA LYS A 95 -13.53 11.98 -4.25
C LYS A 95 -12.39 11.00 -3.94
N ALA A 96 -12.05 10.82 -2.66
CA ALA A 96 -11.04 9.85 -2.24
C ALA A 96 -11.43 8.42 -2.66
N ILE A 97 -12.70 8.02 -2.50
CA ILE A 97 -13.19 6.70 -2.94
C ILE A 97 -12.96 6.50 -4.43
N VAL A 98 -13.32 7.48 -5.27
CA VAL A 98 -13.13 7.37 -6.73
C VAL A 98 -11.65 7.21 -7.09
N ALA A 99 -10.77 7.99 -6.44
CA ALA A 99 -9.33 7.87 -6.66
C ALA A 99 -8.79 6.49 -6.22
N LEU A 100 -9.25 5.97 -5.07
CA LEU A 100 -8.85 4.67 -4.55
C LEU A 100 -9.40 3.51 -5.40
N GLU A 101 -10.60 3.62 -5.97
CA GLU A 101 -11.14 2.64 -6.91
C GLU A 101 -10.25 2.52 -8.16
N ALA A 102 -9.76 3.64 -8.69
CA ALA A 102 -8.83 3.65 -9.81
C ALA A 102 -7.48 2.99 -9.45
N CYS A 103 -6.97 3.24 -8.24
CA CYS A 103 -5.76 2.57 -7.72
C CYS A 103 -5.90 1.05 -7.73
N VAL A 104 -6.95 0.55 -7.06
CA VAL A 104 -7.17 -0.89 -6.84
C VAL A 104 -7.39 -1.63 -8.16
N SER A 105 -8.08 -0.97 -9.10
CA SER A 105 -8.31 -1.52 -10.44
C SER A 105 -7.01 -1.62 -11.25
N SER A 106 -6.10 -0.65 -11.09
CA SER A 106 -4.81 -0.62 -11.78
C SER A 106 -3.83 -1.66 -11.24
N ASP A 107 -3.80 -1.85 -9.92
CA ASP A 107 -2.95 -2.88 -9.28
C ASP A 107 -3.33 -4.30 -9.73
N SER A 108 -4.64 -4.56 -9.80
CA SER A 108 -5.20 -5.82 -10.30
C SER A 108 -4.83 -6.11 -11.77
N ALA A 109 -4.72 -5.07 -12.60
CA ALA A 109 -4.30 -5.21 -14.00
C ALA A 109 -2.79 -5.47 -14.12
N SER A 110 -1.97 -4.79 -13.30
CA SER A 110 -0.52 -4.98 -13.25
C SER A 110 -0.13 -6.40 -12.83
N GLY A 111 -0.87 -6.98 -11.88
CA GLY A 111 -0.69 -8.39 -11.48
C GLY A 111 -0.91 -9.39 -12.62
N LYS A 112 -1.84 -9.13 -13.54
CA LYS A 112 -2.11 -10.03 -14.68
C LYS A 112 -1.10 -9.94 -15.81
N VAL A 113 -0.47 -8.78 -16.01
CA VAL A 113 0.59 -8.62 -17.03
C VAL A 113 1.81 -9.49 -16.67
N ARG A 114 2.14 -9.61 -15.37
CA ARG A 114 3.25 -10.45 -14.90
C ARG A 114 3.04 -11.95 -15.05
N GLU A 115 1.79 -12.42 -15.03
CA GLU A 115 1.48 -13.85 -15.22
C GLU A 115 1.61 -14.27 -16.69
N ASN A 116 1.22 -13.39 -17.63
CA ASN A 116 1.36 -13.66 -19.06
C ASN A 116 2.83 -13.66 -19.55
N GLU A 117 3.74 -12.93 -18.89
CA GLU A 117 5.16 -12.94 -19.24
C GLU A 117 5.86 -14.26 -18.83
N ARG A 118 5.41 -14.91 -17.75
CA ARG A 118 5.89 -16.25 -17.37
C ARG A 118 5.35 -17.37 -18.26
N ALA A 119 4.18 -17.20 -18.86
CA ALA A 119 3.59 -18.19 -19.75
C ALA A 119 4.19 -18.17 -21.18
N ALA A 120 4.84 -17.08 -21.58
CA ALA A 120 5.48 -16.93 -22.90
C ALA A 120 6.91 -17.50 -22.99
N SER A 121 7.44 -18.07 -21.90
CA SER A 121 8.77 -18.68 -21.85
C SER A 121 8.70 -20.20 -21.62
N LYS A 122 7.81 -20.89 -22.33
CA LYS A 122 7.76 -22.35 -22.37
C LYS A 122 7.82 -22.88 -23.79
#